data_AF-A0A9W4L037-F1
#
_entry.id   AF-A0A9W4L037-F1
#
_cell.length_a   1.000
_cell.length_b   1.000
_cell.length_c   1.000
_cell.angle_alpha   90.00
_cell.angle_beta   90.00
_cell.angle_gamma   90.00
#
_symmetry.space_group_name_H-M   'P 1'
#
loop_
_entity.id
_entity.type
_entity.pdbx_description
1 polymer ?
#
loop_
_entity_poly.entity_id
_entity_poly.type
_entity_poly.pdbx_seq_one_letter_code
_entity_poly.pdbx_strand_id
1 'polypeptide(L)' 'MNLIETSDLTKYDASNEEVYHIVKKGDSVSGLAKAYGSTQVQIQQWNGLVDLSLIKVNQRLRVNEF' A
#
# COMPACT_ATOMS: atom_id res chain seq x y z
N MET A 1 35.52 18.56 13.75
CA MET A 1 34.06 18.41 13.67
C MET A 1 33.63 18.92 12.30
N ASN A 2 33.36 18.03 11.35
CA ASN A 2 32.74 18.43 10.09
C ASN A 2 31.24 18.21 10.20
N LEU A 3 30.50 19.30 10.12
CA LEU A 3 29.06 19.33 10.02
C LEU A 3 28.71 18.79 8.63
N ILE A 4 28.24 17.56 8.57
CA ILE A 4 27.67 16.99 7.34
C ILE A 4 26.43 17.82 6.97
N GLU A 5 26.42 18.34 5.74
CA GLU A 5 25.25 18.98 5.17
C GLU A 5 24.12 17.95 5.11
N THR A 6 22.96 18.31 5.67
CA THR A 6 21.82 17.43 5.88
C THR A 6 21.13 16.96 4.59
N SER A 7 21.64 17.35 3.41
CA SER A 7 21.13 16.93 2.10
C SER A 7 21.51 15.50 1.72
N ASP A 8 22.62 14.95 2.23
CA ASP A 8 23.08 13.59 1.86
C ASP A 8 22.47 12.46 2.72
N LEU A 9 21.73 12.79 3.79
CA LEU A 9 21.02 11.80 4.62
C LEU A 9 19.63 11.42 4.08
N THR A 10 19.17 12.05 2.99
CA THR A 10 17.84 11.81 2.41
C THR A 10 17.82 10.75 1.30
N LYS A 11 18.98 10.24 0.88
CA LYS A 11 19.08 9.20 -0.17
C LYS A 11 18.92 7.77 0.37
N TYR A 12 18.83 7.60 1.68
CA TYR A 12 18.53 6.33 2.37
C TYR A 12 17.11 6.31 2.94
N ASP A 13 16.23 7.22 2.55
CA ASP A 13 14.80 6.99 2.69
C ASP A 13 14.44 5.99 1.59
N ALA A 14 14.43 4.70 1.95
CA ALA A 14 13.93 3.63 1.09
C ALA A 14 12.50 4.03 0.73
N SER A 15 12.33 4.67 -0.42
CA SER A 15 11.09 5.28 -0.84
C SER A 15 10.06 4.18 -0.98
N ASN A 16 9.24 4.00 0.07
CA ASN A 16 8.16 3.01 0.09
C ASN A 16 7.24 3.29 -1.09
N GLU A 17 7.43 2.59 -2.20
CA GLU A 17 6.64 2.82 -3.41
C GLU A 17 5.26 2.22 -3.20
N GLU A 18 4.28 3.09 -2.94
CA GLU A 18 2.90 2.68 -2.72
C GLU A 18 2.26 2.19 -4.03
N VAL A 19 1.81 0.93 -4.04
CA VAL A 19 1.11 0.36 -5.19
C VAL A 19 -0.40 0.45 -4.97
N TYR A 20 -1.12 0.91 -5.99
CA TYR A 20 -2.58 1.06 -5.95
C TYR A 20 -3.29 0.22 -7.01
N HIS A 21 -4.48 -0.27 -6.66
CA HIS A 21 -5.39 -1.00 -7.53
C HIS A 21 -6.77 -0.33 -7.55
N ILE A 22 -7.40 -0.25 -8.73
CA ILE A 22 -8.79 0.17 -8.87
C ILE A 22 -9.67 -1.07 -8.91
N VAL A 23 -10.47 -1.27 -7.86
CA VAL A 23 -11.31 -2.46 -7.65
C VAL A 23 -12.26 -2.66 -8.83
N LYS A 24 -12.30 -3.87 -9.35
CA LYS A 24 -13.16 -4.35 -10.43
C LYS A 24 -14.21 -5.33 -9.89
N LYS A 25 -15.23 -5.57 -10.71
CA LYS A 25 -16.26 -6.57 -10.37
C LYS A 25 -15.62 -7.95 -10.20
N GLY A 26 -15.82 -8.56 -9.04
CA GLY A 26 -15.27 -9.88 -8.70
C GLY A 26 -14.01 -9.83 -7.83
N ASP A 27 -13.43 -8.66 -7.60
CA ASP A 27 -12.32 -8.53 -6.67
C ASP A 27 -12.77 -8.73 -5.22
N SER A 28 -11.82 -9.21 -4.42
CA SER A 28 -11.93 -9.30 -2.97
C SER A 28 -10.59 -8.89 -2.36
N VAL A 29 -10.58 -8.43 -1.11
CA VAL A 29 -9.34 -8.07 -0.42
C VAL A 29 -8.39 -9.26 -0.33
N SER A 30 -8.89 -10.47 -0.12
CA SER A 30 -8.08 -11.69 -0.09
C SER A 30 -7.46 -12.03 -1.45
N GLY A 31 -8.19 -11.82 -2.55
CA GLY A 31 -7.68 -11.98 -3.92
C GLY A 31 -6.60 -10.96 -4.25
N LEU A 32 -6.82 -9.69 -3.91
CA LEU A 32 -5.86 -8.62 -4.13
C LEU A 32 -4.59 -8.83 -3.30
N ALA A 33 -4.71 -9.20 -2.02
CA ALA A 33 -3.58 -9.54 -1.16
C ALA A 33 -2.68 -10.60 -1.81
N LYS A 34 -3.26 -11.71 -2.27
CA LYS A 34 -2.52 -12.77 -2.97
C LYS A 34 -1.89 -12.30 -4.27
N ALA A 35 -2.61 -11.49 -5.05
CA ALA A 35 -2.15 -11.02 -6.36
C ALA A 35 -0.97 -10.04 -6.25
N TYR A 36 -0.95 -9.22 -5.20
CA TYR A 36 0.04 -8.15 -5.00
C TYR A 36 1.13 -8.50 -3.98
N GLY A 37 1.09 -9.69 -3.37
CA GLY A 37 2.12 -10.12 -2.41
C GLY A 37 1.99 -9.46 -1.03
N SER A 38 0.81 -8.97 -0.67
CA SER A 38 0.52 -8.39 0.63
C SER A 38 -0.45 -9.25 1.44
N THR A 39 -0.79 -8.81 2.65
CA THR A 39 -1.80 -9.45 3.50
C THR A 39 -3.09 -8.63 3.53
N GLN A 40 -4.21 -9.29 3.83
CA GLN A 40 -5.50 -8.60 4.00
C GLN A 40 -5.44 -7.53 5.10
N VAL A 41 -4.69 -7.80 6.17
CA VAL A 41 -4.51 -6.88 7.30
C VAL A 41 -3.72 -5.64 6.86
N GLN A 42 -2.67 -5.79 6.05
CA GLN A 42 -1.95 -4.64 5.49
C GLN A 42 -2.85 -3.79 4.61
N ILE A 43 -3.58 -4.41 3.67
CA ILE A 43 -4.54 -3.70 2.81
C ILE A 43 -5.61 -2.99 3.67
N GLN A 44 -6.09 -3.64 4.73
CA GLN A 44 -7.03 -3.05 5.66
C GLN A 44 -6.48 -1.77 6.30
N GLN A 45 -5.27 -1.87 6.86
CA GLN A 45 -4.61 -0.78 7.58
C GLN A 45 -4.30 0.40 6.66
N TRP A 46 -3.73 0.13 5.49
CA TRP A 46 -3.37 1.17 4.51
C TRP A 46 -4.58 1.95 3.99
N ASN A 47 -5.76 1.32 3.94
CA ASN A 47 -6.98 1.92 3.37
C ASN A 47 -8.05 2.26 4.41
N GLY A 48 -7.80 2.02 5.70
CA GLY A 48 -8.78 2.24 6.76
C GLY A 48 -10.07 1.43 6.59
N LEU A 49 -9.98 0.20 6.05
CA LEU A 49 -11.18 -0.62 5.82
C LEU A 49 -11.73 -1.13 7.16
N VAL A 50 -12.99 -0.82 7.44
CA VAL A 50 -13.68 -1.35 8.64
C VAL A 50 -14.12 -2.80 8.41
N ASP A 51 -14.56 -3.12 7.19
CA ASP A 51 -14.96 -4.46 6.77
C ASP A 51 -14.28 -4.81 5.44
N LEU A 52 -13.54 -5.93 5.44
CA LEU A 52 -12.82 -6.44 4.28
C LEU A 52 -13.75 -6.97 3.18
N SER A 53 -15.01 -7.24 3.50
CA SER A 53 -16.03 -7.72 2.57
C SER A 53 -16.72 -6.57 1.82
N LEU A 54 -16.53 -5.32 2.24
CA LEU A 54 -17.22 -4.14 1.72
C LEU A 54 -16.32 -3.22 0.89
N ILE A 55 -15.62 -3.79 -0.09
CA ILE A 55 -14.95 -3.01 -1.13
C ILE A 55 -15.88 -2.80 -2.33
N LYS A 56 -15.80 -1.64 -2.98
CA LYS A 56 -16.70 -1.25 -4.08
C LYS A 56 -15.95 -1.16 -5.40
N VAL A 57 -16.62 -1.50 -6.51
CA VAL A 57 -16.06 -1.27 -7.85
C VAL A 57 -15.71 0.22 -8.03
N ASN A 58 -14.57 0.48 -8.69
CA ASN A 58 -13.92 1.78 -8.86
C ASN A 58 -13.32 2.39 -7.57
N GLN A 59 -13.33 1.67 -6.44
CA GLN A 59 -12.58 2.09 -5.27
C GLN A 59 -11.08 1.94 -5.52
N ARG A 60 -10.31 2.97 -5.18
CA ARG A 60 -8.84 2.92 -5.20
C ARG A 60 -8.36 2.34 -3.87
N LEU A 61 -7.62 1.24 -3.92
CA LEU A 61 -7.02 0.58 -2.76
C LEU A 61 -5.50 0.56 -2.88
N ARG A 62 -4.80 0.93 -1.82
CA ARG A 62 -3.38 0.63 -1.62
C ARG A 62 -3.23 -0.87 -1.37
N VAL A 63 -2.45 -1.55 -2.20
CA VAL A 63 -2.34 -3.02 -2.20
C VAL A 63 -0.92 -3.52 -1.96
N ASN A 64 0.10 -2.65 -2.03
CA ASN A 64 1.46 -2.99 -1.64
C ASN A 64 2.31 -1.75 -1.28
N GLU A 65 3.50 -1.99 -0.72
CA GLU A 65 4.62 -1.06 -0.54
C GLU A 65 5.94 -1.80 -0.81
N PHE A 66 6.94 -1.14 -1.42
CA PHE A 66 8.27 -1.71 -1.74
C PHE A 66 9.39 -0.81 -1.22
#